data_AF-A0A2V7D0U5-F1
#
_entry.id   AF-A0A2V7D0U5-F1
#
_cell.length_a   1.000
_cell.length_b   1.000
_cell.length_c   1.000
_cell.angle_alpha   90.00
_cell.angle_beta   90.00
_cell.angle_gamma   90.00
#
_symmetry.space_group_name_H-M   'P 1'
#
loop_
_entity.id
_entity.type
_entity.pdbx_description
1 polymer ?
#
loop_
_entity_poly.entity_id
_entity_poly.type
_entity_poly.pdbx_seq_one_letter_code
_entity_poly.pdbx_strand_id
1 'polypeptide(L)'
;MFRQALPGDDPGRGARSLRRLRGLHDRDRRLRLPGRVRRRADRHLAVSTWLRLLHGYALIERELRRAVAAHCTFPQFDVLSQLDRERAGLSFVELSRRLLVTAGNLTGIVDRLHAEGLVRRAIHPADRRAFRLTLTPKGRRLVRRAQGRHHRALTALLAGVPARDLRVLRRLLDRLRASASARAGSRAR
;
A
#
# COMPACT_ATOMS: atom_id res chain seq x y z
N MET A 1 -45.87 10.14 31.47
CA MET A 1 -46.28 8.81 31.97
C MET A 1 -45.03 7.95 32.07
N PHE A 2 -44.60 7.74 33.31
CA PHE A 2 -43.54 6.89 33.87
C PHE A 2 -42.06 6.96 33.41
N ARG A 3 -41.24 7.06 34.46
CA ARG A 3 -39.80 7.19 34.62
C ARG A 3 -39.36 5.99 35.48
N GLN A 4 -38.18 5.40 35.23
CA GLN A 4 -37.27 4.67 36.17
C GLN A 4 -36.25 3.87 35.31
N ALA A 5 -34.92 3.89 35.41
CA ALA A 5 -33.91 4.02 36.48
C ALA A 5 -33.49 2.68 37.16
N LEU A 6 -32.44 2.03 36.58
CA LEU A 6 -31.26 1.25 37.11
C LEU A 6 -31.46 0.17 38.21
N PRO A 7 -30.71 -0.98 38.22
CA PRO A 7 -29.22 -1.08 38.37
C PRO A 7 -28.57 -2.09 37.38
N GLY A 8 -27.30 -1.99 36.96
CA GLY A 8 -26.09 -2.03 37.77
C GLY A 8 -25.64 -3.49 37.95
N ASP A 9 -24.79 -4.02 37.06
CA ASP A 9 -23.92 -5.16 37.38
C ASP A 9 -22.70 -5.29 36.43
N ASP A 10 -21.55 -4.96 37.03
CA ASP A 10 -20.19 -5.48 36.90
C ASP A 10 -19.39 -5.46 35.56
N PRO A 11 -18.49 -4.47 35.36
CA PRO A 11 -17.44 -4.50 34.34
C PRO A 11 -16.19 -5.35 34.71
N GLY A 12 -16.31 -6.31 35.64
CA GLY A 12 -15.22 -6.96 36.36
C GLY A 12 -14.71 -8.33 35.86
N ARG A 13 -15.10 -8.87 34.71
CA ARG A 13 -14.62 -10.20 34.21
C ARG A 13 -13.74 -10.19 32.96
N GLY A 14 -13.02 -9.08 32.71
CA GLY A 14 -11.95 -9.01 31.71
C GLY A 14 -10.53 -8.88 32.29
N ALA A 15 -10.40 -8.83 33.63
CA ALA A 15 -9.11 -8.83 34.29
C ALA A 15 -8.54 -10.24 34.33
N ARG A 16 -7.59 -10.59 33.45
CA ARG A 16 -6.44 -11.49 33.77
C ARG A 16 -5.41 -11.73 32.65
N SER A 17 -5.52 -11.11 31.47
CA SER A 17 -4.58 -11.38 30.36
C SER A 17 -3.65 -10.20 29.98
N LEU A 18 -3.79 -9.02 30.59
CA LEU A 18 -3.02 -7.82 30.21
C LEU A 18 -2.13 -7.23 31.32
N ARG A 19 -1.58 -8.09 32.20
CA ARG A 19 -0.55 -7.72 33.20
C ARG A 19 0.72 -8.59 33.15
N ARG A 20 1.09 -9.11 31.97
CA ARG A 20 2.39 -9.80 31.76
C ARG A 20 3.19 -9.27 30.56
N LEU A 21 3.15 -7.98 30.29
CA LEU A 21 4.01 -7.36 29.26
C LEU A 21 4.66 -6.04 29.74
N ARG A 22 5.00 -5.98 31.04
CA ARG A 22 5.97 -5.02 31.60
C ARG A 22 7.02 -5.82 32.34
N GLY A 23 8.05 -6.27 31.61
CA GLY A 23 9.12 -7.09 32.17
C GLY A 23 10.04 -7.77 31.15
N LEU A 24 10.05 -7.34 29.88
CA LEU A 24 10.96 -7.85 28.84
C LEU A 24 12.04 -6.82 28.47
N HIS A 25 12.43 -5.98 29.43
CA HIS A 25 13.75 -5.35 29.38
C HIS A 25 14.69 -6.22 30.19
N ASP A 26 15.72 -6.73 29.51
CA ASP A 26 16.94 -7.33 30.08
C ASP A 26 17.03 -8.87 30.20
N ARG A 27 16.97 -9.59 29.07
CA ARG A 27 17.48 -10.98 28.95
C ARG A 27 18.19 -11.30 27.63
N ASP A 28 18.75 -10.30 26.94
CA ASP A 28 19.34 -10.49 25.61
C ASP A 28 20.86 -10.80 25.62
N ARG A 29 21.37 -11.35 26.72
CA ARG A 29 22.78 -11.75 26.83
C ARG A 29 22.90 -13.22 27.24
N ARG A 30 23.46 -14.02 26.31
CA ARG A 30 24.18 -15.31 26.51
C ARG A 30 23.49 -16.62 26.11
N LEU A 31 22.95 -16.70 24.89
CA LEU A 31 22.94 -17.97 24.14
C LEU A 31 23.38 -17.68 22.70
N ARG A 32 24.69 -17.78 22.44
CA ARG A 32 25.22 -17.73 21.07
C ARG A 32 24.88 -19.06 20.39
N LEU A 33 23.77 -19.08 19.64
CA LEU A 33 23.38 -20.26 18.87
C LEU A 33 24.46 -20.61 17.83
N PRO A 34 24.76 -21.91 17.62
CA PRO A 34 25.68 -22.35 16.57
C PRO A 34 25.31 -21.75 15.21
N GLY A 35 26.30 -21.43 14.38
CA GLY A 35 26.11 -20.68 13.12
C GLY A 35 25.11 -21.31 12.14
N ARG A 36 24.95 -22.65 12.14
CA ARG A 36 23.95 -23.36 11.32
C ARG A 36 22.51 -23.15 11.85
N VAL A 37 22.32 -23.16 13.16
CA VAL A 37 21.01 -22.94 13.81
C VAL A 37 20.57 -21.48 13.62
N ARG A 38 21.48 -20.52 13.79
CA ARG A 38 21.22 -19.10 13.53
C ARG A 38 20.79 -18.86 12.08
N ARG A 39 21.53 -19.41 11.10
CA ARG A 39 21.18 -19.30 9.67
C ARG A 39 19.79 -19.87 9.35
N ARG A 40 19.38 -20.96 10.00
CA ARG A 40 18.02 -21.53 9.84
C ARG A 40 16.96 -20.62 10.44
N ALA A 41 17.18 -20.13 11.66
CA ALA A 41 16.27 -19.18 12.31
C ALA A 41 16.11 -17.88 11.50
N ASP A 42 17.21 -17.33 10.98
CA ASP A 42 17.20 -16.12 10.14
C ASP A 42 16.39 -16.33 8.84
N ARG A 43 16.49 -17.51 8.22
CA ARG A 43 15.67 -17.86 7.04
C ARG A 43 14.18 -17.91 7.39
N HIS A 44 13.81 -18.56 8.49
CA HIS A 44 12.42 -18.59 8.95
C HIS A 44 11.89 -17.19 9.28
N LEU A 45 12.71 -16.33 9.88
CA LEU A 45 12.35 -14.95 10.16
C LEU A 45 12.12 -14.15 8.85
N ALA A 46 13.01 -14.29 7.86
CA ALA A 46 12.87 -13.62 6.57
C ALA A 46 11.59 -14.03 5.84
N VAL A 47 11.34 -15.34 5.71
CA VAL A 47 10.14 -15.87 5.04
C VAL A 47 8.87 -15.43 5.79
N SER A 48 8.85 -15.58 7.11
CA SER A 48 7.65 -15.25 7.90
C SER A 48 7.39 -13.73 7.98
N THR A 49 8.42 -12.89 7.86
CA THR A 49 8.28 -11.44 7.71
C THR A 49 7.69 -11.09 6.35
N TRP A 50 8.19 -11.71 5.28
CA TRP A 50 7.68 -11.52 3.93
C TRP A 50 6.19 -11.91 3.82
N LEU A 51 5.80 -13.06 4.36
CA LEU A 51 4.40 -13.48 4.36
C LEU A 51 3.49 -12.54 5.15
N ARG A 52 3.95 -12.00 6.29
CA ARG A 52 3.19 -10.98 7.04
C ARG A 52 3.03 -9.69 6.26
N LEU A 53 4.06 -9.27 5.53
CA LEU A 53 3.98 -8.11 4.64
C LEU A 53 2.97 -8.34 3.52
N LEU A 54 3.01 -9.51 2.87
CA LEU A 54 2.05 -9.88 1.82
C LEU A 54 0.61 -9.95 2.33
N HIS A 55 0.38 -10.57 3.49
CA HIS A 55 -0.95 -10.61 4.10
C HIS A 55 -1.46 -9.22 4.48
N GLY A 56 -0.59 -8.39 5.09
CA GLY A 56 -0.94 -7.00 5.41
C GLY A 56 -1.29 -6.20 4.16
N TYR A 57 -0.49 -6.34 3.10
CA TYR A 57 -0.76 -5.72 1.80
C TYR A 57 -2.10 -6.18 1.22
N ALA A 58 -2.37 -7.49 1.16
CA ALA A 58 -3.60 -8.04 0.59
C ALA A 58 -4.86 -7.56 1.32
N LEU A 59 -4.81 -7.49 2.66
CA LEU A 59 -5.90 -6.97 3.48
C LEU A 59 -6.15 -5.48 3.19
N ILE A 60 -5.09 -4.68 3.16
CA ILE A 60 -5.18 -3.25 2.86
C ILE A 60 -5.68 -3.03 1.43
N GLU A 61 -5.10 -3.70 0.43
CA GLU A 61 -5.48 -3.56 -0.98
C GLU A 61 -6.97 -3.87 -1.19
N ARG A 62 -7.49 -4.92 -0.54
CA ARG A 62 -8.92 -5.27 -0.63
C ARG A 62 -9.82 -4.12 -0.18
N GLU A 63 -9.51 -3.48 0.94
CA GLU A 63 -10.30 -2.36 1.45
C GLU A 63 -10.11 -1.09 0.60
N LEU A 64 -8.90 -0.84 0.09
CA LEU A 64 -8.65 0.28 -0.82
C LEU A 64 -9.38 0.12 -2.16
N ARG A 65 -9.45 -1.10 -2.69
CA ARG A 65 -10.24 -1.44 -3.88
C ARG A 65 -11.72 -1.13 -3.66
N ARG A 66 -12.28 -1.53 -2.51
CA ARG A 66 -13.67 -1.20 -2.15
C ARG A 66 -13.88 0.31 -2.04
N ALA A 67 -12.94 1.04 -1.45
CA ALA A 67 -13.06 2.48 -1.24
C ALA A 67 -13.17 3.28 -2.55
N VAL A 68 -12.56 2.82 -3.64
CA VAL A 68 -12.58 3.51 -4.95
C VAL A 68 -13.59 2.93 -5.95
N ALA A 69 -14.19 1.78 -5.65
CA ALA A 69 -15.04 1.01 -6.57
C ALA A 69 -16.24 1.79 -7.13
N ALA A 70 -16.77 2.75 -6.37
CA ALA A 70 -17.86 3.63 -6.82
C ALA A 70 -17.43 4.66 -7.90
N HIS A 71 -16.14 4.78 -8.18
CA HIS A 71 -15.59 5.75 -9.12
C HIS A 71 -14.93 5.09 -10.33
N CYS A 72 -14.12 4.06 -10.09
CA CYS A 72 -13.41 3.32 -11.14
C CYS A 72 -12.86 2.01 -10.58
N THR A 73 -12.37 1.13 -11.47
CA THR A 73 -11.63 -0.06 -11.04
C THR A 73 -10.28 0.31 -10.41
N PHE A 74 -9.73 -0.56 -9.56
CA PHE A 74 -8.44 -0.29 -8.91
C PHE A 74 -7.27 -0.10 -9.90
N PRO A 75 -7.16 -0.87 -11.00
CA PRO A 75 -6.13 -0.61 -12.01
C PRO A 75 -6.30 0.71 -12.75
N GLN A 76 -7.55 1.11 -13.06
CA GLN A 76 -7.84 2.44 -13.61
C GLN A 76 -7.45 3.54 -12.62
N PHE A 77 -7.76 3.36 -11.34
CA PHE A 77 -7.37 4.28 -10.27
C PHE A 77 -5.87 4.47 -10.18
N ASP A 78 -5.07 3.40 -10.26
CA ASP A 78 -3.60 3.49 -10.23
C ASP A 78 -3.08 4.31 -11.43
N VAL A 79 -3.53 3.98 -12.65
CA VAL A 79 -3.17 4.75 -13.87
C VAL A 79 -3.52 6.23 -13.74
N LEU A 80 -4.76 6.53 -13.36
CA LEU A 80 -5.23 7.91 -13.21
C LEU A 80 -4.43 8.65 -12.12
N SER A 81 -4.07 7.96 -11.02
CA SER A 81 -3.30 8.55 -9.93
C SER A 81 -1.87 8.87 -10.34
N GLN A 82 -1.22 8.03 -11.15
CA GLN A 82 0.11 8.33 -11.69
C GLN A 82 0.05 9.54 -12.64
N LEU A 83 -0.97 9.62 -13.49
CA LEU A 83 -1.15 10.74 -14.42
C LEU A 83 -1.57 12.05 -13.73
N ASP A 84 -2.24 11.99 -12.57
CA ASP A 84 -2.54 13.21 -11.80
C ASP A 84 -1.28 13.82 -11.18
N ARG A 85 -0.34 12.97 -10.73
CA ARG A 85 0.96 13.37 -10.16
C ARG A 85 1.89 13.98 -11.22
N GLU A 86 1.89 13.43 -12.43
CA GLU A 86 2.71 13.93 -13.54
C GLU A 86 1.88 14.81 -14.50
N ARG A 87 1.79 16.11 -14.21
CA ARG A 87 0.93 17.02 -14.99
C ARG A 87 1.32 17.13 -16.46
N ALA A 88 2.60 16.98 -16.78
CA ALA A 88 3.08 16.99 -18.15
C ALA A 88 2.62 15.74 -18.94
N GLY A 89 2.18 14.69 -18.24
CA GLY A 89 1.81 13.39 -18.81
C GLY A 89 2.95 12.38 -18.78
N LEU A 90 2.62 11.14 -19.12
CA LEU A 90 3.55 10.00 -19.14
C LEU A 90 3.45 9.26 -20.48
N SER A 91 4.56 8.76 -20.97
CA SER A 91 4.57 7.70 -21.97
C SER A 91 4.07 6.38 -21.37
N PHE A 92 3.72 5.41 -22.22
CA PHE A 92 3.39 4.05 -21.78
C PHE A 92 4.52 3.37 -21.00
N VAL A 93 5.77 3.59 -21.41
CA VAL A 93 6.95 3.01 -20.76
C VAL A 93 7.17 3.62 -19.38
N GLU A 94 7.03 4.93 -19.24
CA GLU A 94 7.12 5.58 -17.93
C GLU A 94 5.97 5.16 -17.02
N LEU A 95 4.76 5.09 -17.57
CA LEU A 95 3.57 4.66 -16.82
C LEU A 95 3.73 3.22 -16.32
N SER A 96 4.12 2.28 -17.19
CA SER A 96 4.29 0.87 -16.81
C SER A 96 5.33 0.66 -15.71
N ARG A 97 6.42 1.43 -15.72
CA ARG A 97 7.45 1.41 -14.67
C ARG A 97 6.99 1.98 -13.33
N ARG A 98 5.94 2.82 -13.33
CA ARG A 98 5.42 3.49 -12.13
C ARG A 98 4.23 2.77 -11.48
N LEU A 99 3.55 1.88 -12.19
CA LEU A 99 2.41 1.14 -11.64
C LEU A 99 2.86 0.19 -10.54
N LEU A 100 2.10 0.18 -9.44
CA LEU A 100 2.42 -0.61 -8.25
C LEU A 100 2.16 -2.10 -8.45
N VAL A 101 1.26 -2.41 -9.37
CA VAL A 101 0.94 -3.77 -9.81
C VAL A 101 1.08 -3.79 -11.32
N THR A 102 1.87 -4.72 -11.85
CA THR A 102 1.98 -4.93 -13.29
C THR A 102 0.60 -5.27 -13.85
N ALA A 103 -0.06 -4.29 -14.45
CA ALA A 103 -1.26 -4.57 -15.21
C ALA A 103 -0.83 -5.25 -16.51
N GLY A 104 -1.01 -6.58 -16.60
CA GLY A 104 -0.81 -7.33 -17.85
C GLY A 104 -1.63 -6.82 -19.04
N ASN A 105 -2.54 -5.88 -18.80
CA ASN A 105 -3.38 -5.21 -19.78
C ASN A 105 -3.35 -3.66 -19.63
N LEU A 106 -2.17 -3.05 -19.51
CA LEU A 106 -2.08 -1.58 -19.43
C LEU A 106 -2.68 -0.90 -20.66
N THR A 107 -2.42 -1.43 -21.86
CA THR A 107 -2.97 -0.92 -23.12
C THR A 107 -4.50 -0.84 -23.07
N GLY A 108 -5.17 -1.95 -22.74
CA GLY A 108 -6.63 -1.97 -22.66
C GLY A 108 -7.21 -1.09 -21.55
N ILE A 109 -6.49 -0.91 -20.42
CA ILE A 109 -6.89 0.04 -19.39
C ILE A 109 -6.85 1.47 -19.94
N VAL A 110 -5.76 1.87 -20.60
CA VAL A 110 -5.62 3.22 -21.15
C VAL A 110 -6.60 3.44 -22.30
N ASP A 111 -6.83 2.44 -23.17
CA ASP A 111 -7.84 2.52 -24.25
C ASP A 111 -9.22 2.81 -23.67
N ARG A 112 -9.63 2.08 -22.64
CA ARG A 112 -10.91 2.28 -21.96
C ARG A 112 -11.00 3.66 -21.30
N LEU A 113 -9.95 4.09 -20.59
CA LEU A 113 -9.91 5.43 -20.00
C LEU A 113 -9.95 6.55 -21.06
N HIS A 114 -9.38 6.31 -22.23
CA HIS A 114 -9.44 7.23 -23.36
C HIS A 114 -10.85 7.30 -23.95
N ALA A 115 -11.47 6.14 -24.20
CA ALA A 115 -12.85 6.05 -24.67
C ALA A 115 -13.86 6.69 -23.71
N GLU A 116 -13.65 6.56 -22.39
CA GLU A 116 -14.45 7.24 -21.35
C GLU A 116 -14.20 8.75 -21.26
N GLY A 117 -13.25 9.29 -22.02
CA GLY A 117 -12.87 10.70 -22.01
C GLY A 117 -12.14 11.15 -20.74
N LEU A 118 -11.52 10.22 -20.00
CA LEU A 118 -10.76 10.49 -18.77
C LEU A 118 -9.29 10.77 -19.07
N VAL A 119 -8.75 10.15 -20.12
CA VAL A 119 -7.37 10.30 -20.58
C VAL A 119 -7.34 10.80 -22.03
N ARG A 120 -6.41 11.68 -22.34
CA ARG A 120 -6.09 12.09 -23.71
C ARG A 120 -4.73 11.54 -24.13
N ARG A 121 -4.66 11.07 -25.37
CA ARG A 121 -3.42 10.71 -26.06
C ARG A 121 -3.01 11.89 -26.93
N ALA A 122 -1.78 12.38 -26.75
CA ALA A 122 -1.18 13.36 -27.64
C ALA A 122 0.09 12.75 -28.25
N ILE A 123 0.36 13.06 -29.51
CA ILE A 123 1.62 12.68 -30.16
C ILE A 123 2.75 13.40 -29.43
N HIS A 124 3.82 12.70 -29.11
CA HIS A 124 4.98 13.30 -28.45
C HIS A 124 5.67 14.29 -29.40
N PRO A 125 5.96 15.54 -28.97
CA PRO A 125 6.49 16.57 -29.86
C PRO A 125 7.81 16.19 -30.54
N ALA A 126 8.67 15.44 -29.82
CA ALA A 126 9.98 15.02 -30.31
C ALA A 126 9.99 13.60 -30.93
N ASP A 127 8.92 12.83 -30.78
CA ASP A 127 8.84 11.47 -31.33
C ASP A 127 7.41 11.15 -31.75
N ARG A 128 7.14 11.22 -33.05
CA ARG A 128 5.80 10.98 -33.60
C ARG A 128 5.30 9.55 -33.37
N ARG A 129 6.18 8.62 -32.97
CA ARG A 129 5.85 7.22 -32.66
C ARG A 129 5.52 7.01 -31.18
N ALA A 130 5.78 7.98 -30.31
CA ALA A 130 5.48 7.90 -28.89
C ALA A 130 4.22 8.71 -28.53
N PHE A 131 3.27 8.09 -27.82
CA PHE A 131 2.12 8.79 -27.26
C PHE A 131 2.41 9.27 -25.84
N ARG A 132 2.02 10.51 -25.55
CA ARG A 132 1.99 11.09 -24.21
C ARG A 132 0.55 11.06 -23.68
N LEU A 133 0.36 10.39 -22.56
CA LEU A 133 -0.91 10.23 -21.87
C LEU A 133 -1.08 11.36 -20.86
N THR A 134 -2.22 12.05 -20.89
CA THR A 134 -2.55 13.12 -19.93
C THR A 134 -3.98 12.99 -19.44
N LEU A 135 -4.26 13.45 -18.22
CA LEU A 135 -5.65 13.53 -17.75
C LEU A 135 -6.40 14.63 -18.47
N THR A 136 -7.65 14.35 -18.84
CA THR A 136 -8.62 15.39 -19.18
C THR A 136 -9.11 16.09 -17.89
N PRO A 137 -9.79 17.25 -17.99
CA PRO A 137 -10.46 17.84 -16.83
C PRO A 137 -11.45 16.89 -16.15
N LYS A 138 -12.15 16.05 -16.93
CA LYS A 138 -13.06 15.01 -16.43
C LYS A 138 -12.28 13.95 -15.63
N GLY A 139 -11.19 13.43 -16.19
CA GLY A 139 -10.30 12.47 -15.52
C GLY A 139 -9.73 13.01 -14.21
N ARG A 140 -9.29 14.26 -14.21
CA ARG A 140 -8.75 14.93 -13.02
C ARG A 140 -9.77 15.08 -11.91
N ARG A 141 -11.02 15.43 -12.23
CA ARG A 141 -12.10 15.49 -11.23
C ARG A 141 -12.41 14.12 -10.64
N LEU A 142 -12.49 13.08 -11.48
CA LEU A 142 -12.78 11.71 -11.04
C LEU A 142 -11.69 11.19 -10.09
N VAL A 143 -10.42 11.27 -10.50
CA VAL A 143 -9.31 10.72 -9.71
C VAL A 143 -9.17 11.43 -8.36
N ARG A 144 -9.40 12.74 -8.29
CA ARG A 144 -9.35 13.46 -7.01
C ARG A 144 -10.42 13.01 -6.02
N ARG A 145 -11.63 12.72 -6.51
CA ARG A 145 -12.71 12.15 -5.67
C ARG A 145 -12.32 10.76 -5.17
N ALA A 146 -11.81 9.91 -6.07
CA ALA A 146 -11.34 8.58 -5.73
C ALA A 146 -10.17 8.60 -4.74
N GLN A 147 -9.17 9.48 -4.94
CA GLN A 147 -8.04 9.68 -4.02
C GLN A 147 -8.52 10.12 -2.63
N GLY A 148 -9.52 11.00 -2.54
CA GLY A 148 -10.10 11.40 -1.27
C GLY A 148 -10.78 10.24 -0.52
N ARG A 149 -11.41 9.29 -1.22
CA ARG A 149 -11.93 8.05 -0.61
C ARG A 149 -10.81 7.10 -0.20
N HIS A 150 -9.85 6.91 -1.10
CA HIS A 150 -8.67 6.07 -0.89
C HIS A 150 -7.85 6.50 0.33
N HIS A 151 -7.53 7.79 0.45
CA HIS A 151 -6.79 8.33 1.59
C HIS A 151 -7.55 8.16 2.90
N ARG A 152 -8.85 8.47 2.94
CA ARG A 152 -9.67 8.27 4.15
C ARG A 152 -9.70 6.81 4.60
N ALA A 153 -9.87 5.88 3.65
CA ALA A 153 -9.84 4.45 3.95
C ALA A 153 -8.47 4.04 4.49
N LEU A 154 -7.37 4.45 3.83
CA LEU A 154 -6.01 4.13 4.28
C LEU A 154 -5.71 4.67 5.68
N THR A 155 -6.08 5.93 5.95
CA THR A 155 -5.91 6.55 7.27
C THR A 155 -6.71 5.81 8.34
N ALA A 156 -7.95 5.41 8.05
CA ALA A 156 -8.78 4.65 8.98
C ALA A 156 -8.19 3.26 9.27
N LEU A 157 -7.72 2.54 8.25
CA LEU A 157 -7.09 1.22 8.39
C LEU A 157 -5.84 1.25 9.26
N LEU A 158 -5.09 2.36 9.23
CA LEU A 158 -3.85 2.52 9.99
C LEU A 158 -4.04 3.27 11.32
N ALA A 159 -5.25 3.72 11.65
CA ALA A 159 -5.52 4.53 12.83
C ALA A 159 -5.21 3.81 14.15
N GLY A 160 -5.29 2.47 14.18
CA GLY A 160 -4.94 1.66 15.35
C GLY A 160 -3.44 1.49 15.59
N VAL A 161 -2.58 1.96 14.66
CA VAL A 161 -1.11 1.82 14.78
C VAL A 161 -0.51 3.12 15.32
N PRO A 162 0.23 3.08 16.45
CA PRO A 162 0.87 4.27 16.99
C PRO A 162 1.81 4.93 15.98
N ALA A 163 1.82 6.28 15.94
CA ALA A 163 2.66 7.03 15.00
C ALA A 163 4.17 6.75 15.13
N ARG A 164 4.65 6.35 16.31
CA ARG A 164 6.03 5.89 16.51
C ARG A 164 6.32 4.58 15.76
N ASP A 165 5.36 3.67 15.74
CA ASP A 165 5.51 2.34 15.14
C ASP A 165 5.41 2.45 13.61
N LEU A 166 4.53 3.32 13.10
CA LEU A 166 4.49 3.66 11.67
C LEU A 166 5.82 4.27 11.18
N ARG A 167 6.46 5.13 11.99
CA ARG A 167 7.78 5.68 11.66
C ARG A 167 8.86 4.61 11.63
N VAL A 168 8.84 3.66 12.58
CA VAL A 168 9.75 2.51 12.59
C VAL A 168 9.52 1.64 11.35
N LEU A 169 8.27 1.26 11.08
CA LEU A 169 7.89 0.44 9.94
C LEU A 169 8.34 1.07 8.62
N ARG A 170 8.10 2.37 8.42
CA ARG A 170 8.54 3.09 7.22
C ARG A 170 10.06 2.95 7.00
N ARG A 171 10.87 3.19 8.03
CA ARG A 171 12.34 3.03 7.94
C ARG A 171 12.76 1.57 7.63
N LEU A 172 12.05 0.59 8.19
CA LEU A 172 12.35 -0.83 7.93
C LEU A 172 11.99 -1.22 6.49
N LEU A 173 10.87 -0.71 5.97
CA LEU A 173 10.46 -0.89 4.57
C LEU A 173 11.44 -0.24 3.60
N ASP A 174 12.00 0.94 3.94
CA ASP A 174 13.04 1.59 3.13
C ASP A 174 14.31 0.71 3.03
N ARG A 175 14.74 0.11 4.16
CA ARG A 175 15.87 -0.84 4.18
C ARG A 175 15.56 -2.11 3.38
N LEU A 176 14.34 -2.64 3.50
CA LEU A 176 13.89 -3.80 2.73
C LEU A 176 13.93 -3.50 1.22
N ARG A 177 13.43 -2.32 0.80
CA ARG A 177 13.47 -1.87 -0.60
C ARG A 177 14.91 -1.78 -1.11
N ALA A 178 15.81 -1.14 -0.35
CA ALA A 178 17.22 -1.03 -0.72
C ALA A 178 17.88 -2.40 -0.90
N SER A 179 17.62 -3.35 0.01
CA SER A 179 18.13 -4.72 -0.06
C SER A 179 17.63 -5.48 -1.29
N ALA A 180 16.34 -5.33 -1.64
CA ALA A 180 15.74 -5.97 -2.81
C ALA A 180 16.30 -5.38 -4.12
N SER A 181 16.41 -4.05 -4.22
CA SER A 181 16.92 -3.36 -5.41
C SER A 181 18.39 -3.68 -5.69
N ALA A 182 19.24 -3.78 -4.66
CA ALA A 182 20.65 -4.13 -4.83
C ALA A 182 20.84 -5.50 -5.50
N ARG A 183 19.99 -6.48 -5.17
CA ARG A 183 20.01 -7.82 -5.78
C ARG A 183 19.45 -7.86 -7.19
N ALA A 184 18.43 -7.04 -7.48
CA ALA A 184 17.86 -6.94 -8.82
C ALA A 184 18.86 -6.29 -9.81
N GLY A 185 19.58 -5.25 -9.38
CA GLY A 185 20.61 -4.60 -10.19
C GLY A 185 21.87 -5.46 -10.41
N SER A 186 22.21 -6.34 -9.47
CA SER A 186 23.33 -7.28 -9.59
C SER A 186 23.09 -8.43 -10.57
N ARG A 187 21.83 -8.73 -10.92
CA ARG A 187 21.48 -9.77 -11.91
C ARG A 187 21.35 -9.23 -13.34
N ALA A 188 21.36 -7.92 -13.51
CA ALA A 188 21.23 -7.24 -14.79
C ALA A 188 22.57 -6.72 -15.35
N ARG A 189 23.69 -7.11 -14.73
CA ARG A 189 25.06 -6.93 -15.21
C ARG A 189 25.68 -8.31 -15.41
#